data_AF-A0AAV0WMP6-F1
#
_entry.id   AF-A0AAV0WMP6-F1
#
_cell.length_a   1.000
_cell.length_b   1.000
_cell.length_c   1.000
_cell.angle_alpha   90.00
_cell.angle_beta   90.00
_cell.angle_gamma   90.00
#
_symmetry.space_group_name_H-M   'P 1'
#
loop_
_entity.id
_entity.type
_entity.pdbx_description
1 polymer ?
#
loop_
_entity_poly.entity_id
_entity_poly.type
_entity_poly.pdbx_seq_one_letter_code
_entity_poly.pdbx_strand_id
1 'polypeptide(L)'
;MNYIQMIVSFAKTNMQKIQDHPVAAQVFKRIGDHPAAGVFKGIGDYPAEYNPKVHGPYDPARFYGTPSTPFSELKLYEVPQWLKCRNKSPKSFAALFSRAYWRWSHQYVQPKRTTVAPLIQGLTGMMLIFYIINYGKTIRHRNYKYH
;
A
#
# COMPACT_ATOMS: atom_id res chain seq x y z
N MET A 1 35.93 40.02 29.50
CA MET A 1 35.11 38.84 29.14
C MET A 1 34.25 38.50 30.34
N ASN A 2 32.93 38.70 30.27
CA ASN A 2 32.04 38.45 31.42
C ASN A 2 31.82 36.93 31.60
N TYR A 3 31.63 36.45 32.84
CA TYR A 3 31.49 35.02 33.18
C TYR A 3 30.47 34.27 32.30
N ILE A 4 29.38 34.94 31.93
CA ILE A 4 28.35 34.43 31.01
C ILE A 4 28.92 34.13 29.60
N GLN A 5 29.78 35.00 29.07
CA GLN A 5 30.41 34.81 27.76
C GLN A 5 31.40 33.63 27.78
N MET A 6 32.07 33.39 28.91
CA MET A 6 32.97 32.24 29.07
C MET A 6 32.19 30.91 29.07
N ILE A 7 31.04 30.85 29.76
CA ILE A 7 30.18 29.66 29.77
C ILE A 7 29.62 29.38 28.38
N VAL A 8 29.10 30.40 27.69
CA VAL A 8 28.54 30.26 26.34
C VAL A 8 29.63 29.82 25.36
N SER A 9 30.82 30.41 25.43
CA SER A 9 31.95 30.00 24.61
C SER A 9 32.34 28.54 24.90
N PHE A 10 32.47 28.16 26.18
CA PHE A 10 32.81 26.79 26.58
C PHE A 10 31.77 25.77 26.09
N ALA A 11 30.47 26.06 26.25
CA ALA A 11 29.39 25.21 25.74
C ALA A 11 29.45 25.07 24.21
N LYS A 12 29.70 26.17 23.49
CA LYS A 12 29.78 26.18 22.02
C LYS A 12 30.96 25.35 21.51
N THR A 13 32.14 25.45 22.14
CA THR A 13 33.32 24.66 21.76
C THR A 13 33.12 23.17 22.03
N ASN A 14 32.48 22.81 23.14
CA ASN A 14 32.17 21.41 23.45
C ASN A 14 31.09 20.84 22.51
N MET A 15 30.10 21.65 22.13
CA MET A 15 29.07 21.23 21.18
C MET A 15 29.66 20.97 19.79
N GLN A 16 30.58 21.82 19.34
CA GLN A 16 31.31 21.64 18.08
C GLN A 16 32.13 20.34 18.09
N LYS A 17 32.83 20.07 19.20
CA LYS A 17 33.64 18.84 19.37
C LYS A 17 32.80 17.55 19.35
N ILE A 18 31.54 17.62 19.78
CA ILE A 18 30.60 16.48 19.71
C ILE A 18 30.12 16.25 18.27
N GLN A 19 29.90 17.32 17.49
CA GLN A 19 29.49 17.24 16.08
C GLN A 19 30.61 16.68 15.19
N ASP A 20 31.86 17.04 15.48
CA ASP A 20 33.04 16.60 14.71
C ASP A 20 33.57 15.22 15.16
N HIS A 21 32.94 14.61 16.18
CA HIS A 21 33.40 13.35 16.73
C HIS A 21 33.15 12.21 15.72
N PRO A 22 34.17 11.42 15.32
CA PRO A 22 34.04 10.41 14.27
C PRO A 22 33.03 9.31 14.61
N VAL A 23 32.77 9.09 15.90
CA VAL A 23 31.75 8.14 16.37
C VAL A 23 30.34 8.64 16.12
N ALA A 24 30.06 9.95 16.17
CA ALA A 24 28.73 10.46 15.87
C ALA A 24 28.34 10.14 14.42
N ALA A 25 29.24 10.40 13.48
CA ALA A 25 29.08 10.02 12.08
C ALA A 25 28.93 8.49 11.89
N GLN A 26 29.69 7.68 12.63
CA GLN A 26 29.58 6.22 12.59
C GLN A 26 28.27 5.69 13.21
N VAL A 27 27.74 6.34 14.25
CA VAL A 27 26.46 6.00 14.87
C VAL A 27 25.31 6.33 13.92
N PHE A 28 25.32 7.51 13.29
CA PHE A 28 24.32 7.85 12.26
C PHE A 28 24.39 6.89 11.07
N LYS A 29 25.59 6.52 10.62
CA LYS A 29 25.78 5.51 9.57
C LYS A 29 25.26 4.13 9.99
N ARG A 30 25.56 3.66 11.21
CA ARG A 30 25.03 2.39 11.75
C ARG A 30 23.52 2.38 11.92
N ILE A 31 22.90 3.51 12.28
CA ILE A 31 21.45 3.64 12.37
C ILE A 31 20.82 3.56 10.97
N GLY A 32 21.42 4.20 9.97
CA GLY A 32 20.99 4.10 8.56
C GLY A 32 21.17 2.71 7.97
N ASP A 33 22.23 2.01 8.36
CA ASP A 33 22.57 0.65 7.88
C ASP A 33 21.91 -0.46 8.74
N HIS A 34 21.09 -0.10 9.73
CA HIS A 34 20.51 -1.06 10.66
C HIS A 34 19.56 -2.02 9.90
N PRO A 35 19.64 -3.34 10.07
CA PRO A 35 18.80 -4.30 9.33
C PRO A 35 17.29 -4.12 9.57
N ALA A 36 16.91 -3.44 10.66
CA ALA A 36 15.55 -3.02 10.95
C ALA A 36 15.05 -1.87 10.03
N ALA A 37 15.94 -1.05 9.47
CA ALA A 37 15.60 -0.07 8.44
C ALA A 37 15.10 -0.74 7.14
N GLY A 38 15.49 -2.00 6.91
CA GLY A 38 15.00 -2.83 5.80
C GLY A 38 13.60 -3.41 6.01
N VAL A 39 13.11 -3.49 7.26
CA VAL A 39 11.81 -4.13 7.58
C VAL A 39 10.62 -3.30 7.07
N PHE A 40 10.78 -1.98 6.98
CA PHE A 40 9.77 -1.06 6.42
C PHE A 40 10.04 -0.67 4.96
N LYS A 41 11.16 -1.13 4.37
CA LYS A 41 11.52 -0.78 3.00
C LYS A 41 10.46 -1.30 2.03
N GLY A 42 9.72 -0.40 1.40
CA GLY A 42 8.64 -0.71 0.48
C GLY A 42 7.23 -0.71 1.07
N ILE A 43 7.04 -0.35 2.35
CA ILE A 43 5.72 -0.07 2.96
C ILE A 43 5.54 1.44 3.03
N GLY A 44 4.54 1.97 2.32
CA GLY A 44 4.28 3.42 2.25
C GLY A 44 5.08 4.15 1.17
N ASP A 45 6.14 3.52 0.63
CA ASP A 45 6.84 4.03 -0.55
C ASP A 45 5.93 4.05 -1.78
N TYR A 46 6.14 5.04 -2.65
CA TYR A 46 5.51 5.05 -3.97
C TYR A 46 5.93 3.82 -4.78
N PRO A 47 5.05 3.33 -5.68
CA PRO A 47 5.42 2.26 -6.61
C PRO A 47 6.66 2.66 -7.40
N ALA A 48 7.57 1.70 -7.62
CA ALA A 48 8.85 1.96 -8.28
C ALA A 48 8.67 2.50 -9.72
N GLU A 49 7.54 2.20 -10.33
CA GLU A 49 7.16 2.62 -11.67
C GLU A 49 6.62 4.06 -11.73
N TYR A 50 6.34 4.71 -10.59
CA TYR A 50 5.79 6.05 -10.56
C TYR A 50 6.88 7.12 -10.69
N ASN A 51 6.79 7.93 -11.75
CA ASN A 51 7.57 9.14 -11.95
C ASN A 51 6.66 10.41 -11.87
N PRO A 52 6.84 11.29 -10.85
CA PRO A 52 6.06 12.52 -10.72
C PRO A 52 6.15 13.46 -11.93
N LYS A 53 7.29 13.47 -12.64
CA LYS A 53 7.49 14.36 -13.80
C LYS A 53 6.66 13.93 -15.02
N VAL A 54 6.39 12.64 -15.15
CA VAL A 54 5.64 12.07 -16.30
C VAL A 54 4.16 11.92 -15.96
N HIS A 55 3.84 11.53 -14.73
CA HIS A 55 2.49 11.16 -14.34
C HIS A 55 1.69 12.26 -13.65
N GLY A 56 2.32 13.37 -13.26
CA GLY A 56 1.68 14.41 -12.47
C GLY A 56 1.46 13.95 -11.02
N PRO A 57 0.45 14.49 -10.31
CA PRO A 57 0.12 14.08 -8.94
C PRO A 57 -0.17 12.57 -8.85
N TYR A 58 0.20 11.98 -7.71
CA TYR A 58 -0.02 10.57 -7.47
C TYR A 58 -1.51 10.24 -7.35
N ASP A 59 -1.98 9.27 -8.14
CA ASP A 59 -3.32 8.70 -8.09
C ASP A 59 -3.23 7.23 -7.64
N PRO A 60 -3.70 6.89 -6.43
CA PRO A 60 -3.61 5.53 -5.91
C PRO A 60 -4.57 4.55 -6.60
N ALA A 61 -5.50 5.01 -7.44
CA ALA A 61 -6.39 4.17 -8.24
C ALA A 61 -5.75 3.69 -9.56
N ARG A 62 -4.60 4.29 -9.94
CA ARG A 62 -3.94 4.07 -11.22
C ARG A 62 -2.85 3.00 -11.13
N PHE A 63 -2.70 2.24 -12.21
CA PHE A 63 -1.56 1.33 -12.39
C PHE A 63 -0.49 2.04 -13.23
N TYR A 64 0.72 2.16 -12.68
CA TYR A 64 1.85 2.86 -13.31
C TYR A 64 2.82 1.94 -14.07
N GLY A 65 2.72 0.63 -13.88
CA GLY A 65 3.54 -0.34 -14.63
C GLY A 65 3.02 -0.58 -16.05
N THR A 66 3.72 -1.46 -16.77
CA THR A 66 3.35 -1.85 -18.14
C THR A 66 2.01 -2.60 -18.14
N PRO A 67 0.95 -2.06 -18.76
CA PRO A 67 -0.33 -2.75 -18.85
C PRO A 67 -0.19 -4.00 -19.72
N SER A 68 -0.72 -5.13 -19.24
CA SER A 68 -0.90 -6.34 -20.07
C SER A 68 -2.13 -6.17 -20.97
N THR A 69 -2.28 -7.05 -21.97
CA THR A 69 -3.51 -7.12 -22.77
C THR A 69 -4.74 -7.26 -21.86
N PRO A 70 -5.81 -6.50 -22.12
CA PRO A 70 -7.02 -6.56 -21.31
C PRO A 70 -7.65 -7.94 -21.47
N PHE A 71 -8.30 -8.42 -20.41
CA PHE A 71 -8.89 -9.77 -20.41
C PHE A 71 -9.96 -9.95 -21.49
N SER A 72 -10.65 -8.86 -21.87
CA SER A 72 -11.68 -8.84 -22.91
C SER A 72 -11.15 -9.12 -24.32
N GLU A 73 -9.86 -8.96 -24.58
CA GLU A 73 -9.25 -9.12 -25.90
C GLU A 73 -8.49 -10.45 -26.05
N LEU A 74 -8.49 -11.29 -25.01
CA LEU A 74 -7.75 -12.55 -25.02
C LEU A 74 -8.48 -13.65 -25.78
N LYS A 75 -7.70 -14.43 -26.54
CA LYS A 75 -8.17 -15.72 -27.05
C LYS A 75 -8.10 -16.75 -25.93
N LEU A 76 -9.05 -17.70 -25.91
CA LEU A 76 -9.17 -18.70 -24.84
C LEU A 76 -7.88 -19.53 -24.64
N TYR A 77 -7.15 -19.82 -25.71
CA TYR A 77 -5.89 -20.57 -25.62
C TYR A 77 -4.73 -19.77 -25.01
N GLU A 78 -4.81 -18.44 -25.00
CA GLU A 78 -3.76 -17.53 -24.49
C GLU A 78 -3.90 -17.28 -22.99
N VAL A 79 -5.07 -17.59 -22.41
CA VAL A 79 -5.39 -17.36 -20.98
C VAL A 79 -4.34 -17.96 -20.03
N PRO A 80 -3.85 -19.20 -20.22
CA PRO A 80 -2.85 -19.77 -19.32
C PRO A 80 -1.53 -18.99 -19.36
N GLN A 81 -1.09 -18.58 -20.55
CA GLN A 81 0.15 -17.79 -20.70
C GLN A 81 -0.02 -16.40 -20.12
N TRP A 82 -1.17 -15.76 -20.37
CA TRP A 82 -1.52 -14.46 -19.80
C TRP A 82 -1.54 -14.48 -18.27
N LEU A 83 -2.03 -15.54 -17.64
CA LEU A 83 -1.98 -15.72 -16.19
C LEU A 83 -0.55 -15.92 -15.65
N LYS A 84 0.33 -16.58 -16.43
CA LYS A 84 1.74 -16.80 -16.03
C LYS A 84 2.57 -15.52 -16.04
N CYS A 85 2.27 -14.56 -16.93
CA CYS A 85 2.99 -13.29 -17.01
C CYS A 85 2.81 -12.36 -15.81
N ARG A 86 1.93 -12.69 -14.85
CA ARG A 86 1.68 -11.85 -13.66
C ARG A 86 2.66 -12.11 -12.53
N ASN A 87 3.07 -11.01 -11.88
CA ASN A 87 3.72 -11.07 -10.59
C ASN A 87 2.72 -11.52 -9.51
N LYS A 88 3.00 -12.66 -8.88
CA LYS A 88 2.16 -13.29 -7.84
C LYS A 88 2.66 -12.97 -6.42
N SER A 89 3.48 -11.95 -6.27
CA SER A 89 3.97 -11.53 -4.95
C SER A 89 2.82 -11.00 -4.08
N PRO A 90 2.85 -11.23 -2.75
CA PRO A 90 1.85 -10.67 -1.84
C PRO A 90 1.72 -9.15 -1.94
N LYS A 91 2.83 -8.44 -2.19
CA LYS A 91 2.84 -6.99 -2.44
C LYS A 91 2.03 -6.60 -3.68
N SER A 92 2.12 -7.38 -4.75
CA SER A 92 1.37 -7.13 -5.99
C SER A 92 -0.14 -7.29 -5.77
N PHE A 93 -0.54 -8.28 -4.96
CA PHE A 93 -1.94 -8.47 -4.57
C PHE A 93 -2.45 -7.34 -3.67
N ALA A 94 -1.69 -6.95 -2.65
CA ALA A 94 -2.06 -5.82 -1.79
C ALA A 94 -2.24 -4.52 -2.60
N ALA A 95 -1.34 -4.27 -3.55
CA ALA A 95 -1.43 -3.12 -4.45
C ALA A 95 -2.65 -3.23 -5.39
N LEU A 96 -3.03 -4.43 -5.85
CA LEU A 96 -4.22 -4.66 -6.67
C LEU A 96 -5.49 -4.31 -5.89
N PHE A 97 -5.65 -4.85 -4.67
CA PHE A 97 -6.82 -4.57 -3.84
C PHE A 97 -6.88 -3.11 -3.40
N SER A 98 -5.72 -2.50 -3.09
CA SER A 98 -5.62 -1.06 -2.80
C SER A 98 -6.15 -0.22 -3.97
N ARG A 99 -5.68 -0.47 -5.20
CA ARG A 99 -6.19 0.24 -6.39
C ARG A 99 -7.69 0.04 -6.59
N ALA A 100 -8.18 -1.19 -6.43
CA ALA A 100 -9.61 -1.48 -6.55
C ALA A 100 -10.43 -0.70 -5.51
N TYR A 101 -9.95 -0.65 -4.28
CA TYR A 101 -10.55 0.15 -3.21
C TYR A 101 -10.58 1.63 -3.55
N TRP A 102 -9.48 2.22 -4.05
CA TRP A 102 -9.45 3.64 -4.42
C TRP A 102 -10.40 3.97 -5.56
N ARG A 103 -10.49 3.10 -6.59
CA ARG A 103 -11.48 3.25 -7.68
C ARG A 103 -12.91 3.26 -7.14
N TRP A 104 -13.23 2.34 -6.24
CA TRP A 104 -14.53 2.27 -5.59
C TRP A 104 -14.80 3.47 -4.68
N SER A 105 -13.81 3.88 -3.88
CA SER A 105 -13.89 5.01 -2.96
C SER A 105 -14.14 6.32 -3.69
N HIS A 106 -13.43 6.57 -4.80
CA HIS A 106 -13.64 7.74 -5.66
C HIS A 106 -15.06 7.78 -6.25
N GLN A 107 -15.67 6.63 -6.54
CA GLN A 107 -17.02 6.57 -7.12
C GLN A 107 -18.15 6.67 -6.09
N TYR A 108 -18.01 6.07 -4.92
CA TYR A 108 -19.13 5.89 -3.99
C TYR A 108 -18.98 6.60 -2.65
N VAL A 109 -17.74 6.82 -2.16
CA VAL A 109 -17.50 7.36 -0.81
C VAL A 109 -17.20 8.85 -0.85
N GLN A 110 -16.27 9.26 -1.72
CA GLN A 110 -15.76 10.63 -1.79
C GLN A 110 -16.61 11.65 -2.57
N PRO A 111 -17.66 11.30 -3.36
CA PRO A 111 -18.51 12.31 -3.98
C PRO A 111 -19.15 13.24 -2.93
N LYS A 112 -19.20 14.54 -3.22
CA LYS A 112 -19.78 15.58 -2.34
C LYS A 112 -21.21 15.28 -1.88
N ARG A 113 -21.97 14.56 -2.71
CA ARG A 113 -23.31 14.05 -2.38
C ARG A 113 -23.29 12.53 -2.50
N THR A 114 -22.85 11.87 -1.43
CA THR A 114 -22.82 10.41 -1.38
C THR A 114 -24.24 9.84 -1.24
N THR A 115 -24.47 8.69 -1.88
CA THR A 115 -25.70 7.89 -1.74
C THR A 115 -25.48 6.83 -0.66
N VAL A 116 -26.52 6.13 -0.20
CA VAL A 116 -26.40 4.96 0.70
C VAL A 116 -25.71 3.74 0.04
N ALA A 117 -25.27 3.85 -1.21
CA ALA A 117 -24.63 2.79 -1.99
C ALA A 117 -23.45 2.07 -1.30
N PRO A 118 -22.43 2.75 -0.70
CA PRO A 118 -21.31 2.05 -0.08
C PRO A 118 -21.74 1.23 1.13
N LEU A 119 -22.79 1.67 1.86
CA LEU A 119 -23.36 0.90 2.97
C LEU A 119 -24.05 -0.37 2.49
N ILE A 120 -24.92 -0.27 1.47
CA ILE A 120 -25.63 -1.42 0.91
C ILE A 120 -24.66 -2.42 0.28
N GLN A 121 -23.64 -1.93 -0.44
CA GLN A 121 -22.61 -2.78 -1.04
C GLN A 121 -21.79 -3.51 0.03
N GLY A 122 -21.41 -2.82 1.10
CA GLY A 122 -20.73 -3.44 2.25
C GLY A 122 -21.59 -4.50 2.93
N LEU A 123 -22.87 -4.21 3.19
CA LEU A 123 -23.80 -5.16 3.81
C LEU A 123 -24.02 -6.39 2.93
N THR A 124 -24.29 -6.19 1.64
CA THR A 124 -24.46 -7.29 0.66
C THR A 124 -23.20 -8.13 0.58
N GLY A 125 -22.02 -7.50 0.59
CA GLY A 125 -20.73 -8.20 0.63
C GLY A 125 -20.57 -9.07 1.87
N MET A 126 -20.97 -8.56 3.05
CA MET A 126 -20.93 -9.33 4.29
C MET A 126 -21.92 -10.49 4.28
N MET A 127 -23.15 -10.28 3.79
CA MET A 127 -24.13 -11.36 3.62
C MET A 127 -23.59 -12.48 2.73
N LEU A 128 -22.91 -12.14 1.64
CA LEU A 128 -22.27 -13.11 0.75
C LEU A 128 -21.12 -13.86 1.45
N ILE A 129 -20.26 -13.17 2.19
CA ILE A 129 -19.17 -13.81 2.95
C ILE A 129 -19.74 -14.79 3.97
N PHE A 130 -20.76 -14.38 4.74
CA PHE A 130 -21.42 -15.26 5.70
C PHE A 130 -22.09 -16.45 5.03
N TYR A 131 -22.70 -16.25 3.85
CA TYR A 131 -23.28 -17.34 3.07
C TYR A 131 -22.20 -18.35 2.66
N ILE A 132 -21.05 -17.90 2.15
CA ILE A 132 -19.94 -18.77 1.75
C ILE A 132 -19.38 -19.55 2.95
N ILE A 133 -19.14 -18.88 4.08
CA ILE A 133 -18.65 -19.53 5.31
C ILE A 133 -19.64 -20.59 5.81
N ASN A 134 -20.95 -20.32 5.72
CA ASN A 134 -21.99 -21.24 6.16
C ASN A 134 -22.45 -22.22 5.07
N TYR A 135 -21.89 -22.17 3.86
CA TYR A 135 -22.34 -22.97 2.72
C TYR A 135 -22.26 -24.48 2.99
N GLY A 136 -21.23 -24.94 3.70
CA GLY A 136 -21.10 -26.34 4.09
C GLY A 136 -22.24 -26.86 4.99
N LYS A 137 -22.93 -25.97 5.71
CA LYS A 137 -24.12 -26.32 6.51
C LYS A 137 -25.38 -26.34 5.64
N THR A 138 -25.53 -25.35 4.76
CA THR A 138 -26.72 -25.18 3.93
C THR A 138 -26.76 -26.11 2.72
N ILE A 139 -25.61 -26.60 2.23
CA ILE A 139 -25.54 -27.49 1.05
C ILE A 139 -26.36 -28.78 1.22
N ARG A 140 -26.58 -29.25 2.46
CA ARG A 140 -27.41 -30.44 2.74
C ARG A 140 -28.87 -30.26 2.32
N HIS A 141 -29.33 -29.02 2.25
CA HIS A 141 -30.68 -28.66 1.85
C HIS A 141 -30.91 -28.68 0.33
N ARG A 142 -29.86 -28.89 -0.50
CA ARG A 142 -29.98 -28.89 -1.97
C ARG A 142 -30.86 -30.01 -2.54
N ASN A 143 -31.02 -31.10 -1.80
CA ASN A 143 -31.81 -32.27 -2.20
C ASN A 143 -33.25 -32.23 -1.66
N TYR A 144 -33.58 -31.23 -0.84
CA TYR A 144 -34.94 -31.03 -0.37
C TYR A 144 -35.76 -30.32 -1.44
N LYS A 145 -36.95 -30.83 -1.74
CA LYS A 145 -37.93 -30.12 -2.55
C LYS A 145 -38.62 -29.10 -1.67
N TYR A 146 -38.46 -27.83 -2.01
CA TYR A 146 -39.27 -26.75 -1.46
C TYR A 146 -40.44 -26.48 -2.40
N HIS A 147 -41.52 -25.97 -1.83
CA HIS A 147 -42.74 -25.61 -2.56
C HIS A 147 -42.54 -24.37 -3.44
#